data_AF-A0A917KS78-F1
#
_entry.id   AF-A0A917KS78-F1
#
_cell.length_a   1.000
_cell.length_b   1.000
_cell.length_c   1.000
_cell.angle_alpha   90.00
_cell.angle_beta   90.00
_cell.angle_gamma   90.00
#
_symmetry.space_group_name_H-M   'P 1'
#
loop_
_entity.id
_entity.type
_entity.pdbx_description
1 polymer ?
#
loop_
_entity_poly.entity_id
_entity_poly.type
_entity_poly.pdbx_seq_one_letter_code
_entity_poly.pdbx_strand_id
1 'polypeptide(L)'
;MGERAMATGGTTRDAVPRGTASQGKREAVLDAAVELFLAGGFDGTSMDAVAARAGVAKTTVYAHFGDKTELFHAATERGGASVDLDLDKVVLAAADDPEQQLTQIVFKVLEATTAPQFLAFLRVMVTEAVRRPELTGVVRSLGVPHIVELVARALRADARRHDYVLPDPDAYAGLFIGMASSALHIDALVDVGRSRDTAFLQAHAELTTSIFLRALRNGDAGNLPDAPAVARTGPAPRCEPTRSPPPGIASINCHGAEASRPGPRPAEIVLSDEERGELRGWARGEVPPRLADRAKVVLACGEGLSNAAVASRCGVGGATVTKWRSRFAEQRLAGLRDTPRSGRPTTELVLSPDERAELTRWARCTATSHALALRSKIVLACADGADNKTVADELRCAAATVGKWRARFVEDRLDGLADEDRPGRPASITLDQVEDVPMSTWESTPRDANPPQLIKRI
;
A
#
# COMPACT_ATOMS: atom_id res chain seq x y z
N MET A 1 -28.53 -33.62 67.20
CA MET A 1 -29.32 -32.62 66.45
C MET A 1 -28.37 -31.99 65.46
N GLY A 2 -28.37 -32.37 64.17
CA GLY A 2 -29.27 -31.80 63.16
C GLY A 2 -28.90 -30.32 62.98
N GLU A 3 -28.34 -29.85 61.87
CA GLU A 3 -29.02 -29.74 60.57
C GLU A 3 -28.05 -29.29 59.46
N ARG A 4 -28.35 -29.69 58.21
CA ARG A 4 -27.67 -29.33 56.96
C ARG A 4 -27.95 -27.88 56.57
N ALA A 5 -26.98 -27.20 55.93
CA ALA A 5 -27.26 -26.13 54.97
C ALA A 5 -26.32 -26.22 53.75
N MET A 6 -26.93 -26.20 52.57
CA MET A 6 -26.35 -26.37 51.24
C MET A 6 -25.46 -25.19 50.83
N ALA A 7 -24.32 -25.48 50.22
CA ALA A 7 -23.55 -24.52 49.43
C ALA A 7 -23.77 -24.81 47.94
N THR A 8 -24.54 -23.96 47.27
CA THR A 8 -24.66 -23.90 45.81
C THR A 8 -23.60 -22.93 45.28
N GLY A 9 -22.45 -23.45 44.85
CA GLY A 9 -21.45 -22.69 44.09
C GLY A 9 -21.78 -22.75 42.60
N GLY A 10 -22.47 -21.73 42.08
CA GLY A 10 -22.60 -21.50 40.65
C GLY A 10 -21.34 -20.84 40.11
N THR A 11 -20.56 -21.56 39.32
CA THR A 11 -19.40 -21.03 38.61
C THR A 11 -19.85 -20.04 37.53
N THR A 12 -19.65 -18.75 37.79
CA THR A 12 -19.69 -17.69 36.79
C THR A 12 -18.59 -17.93 35.75
N ARG A 13 -18.99 -18.25 34.51
CA ARG A 13 -18.13 -18.19 33.32
C ARG A 13 -17.73 -16.73 33.11
N ASP A 14 -16.45 -16.42 33.32
CA ASP A 14 -15.86 -15.13 32.99
C ASP A 14 -16.03 -14.82 31.49
N ALA A 15 -16.85 -13.81 31.20
CA ALA A 15 -17.02 -13.26 29.87
C ALA A 15 -15.93 -12.22 29.62
N VAL A 16 -15.01 -12.49 28.69
CA VAL A 16 -14.05 -11.49 28.19
C VAL A 16 -14.84 -10.28 27.65
N PRO A 17 -14.49 -9.03 28.03
CA PRO A 17 -15.24 -7.84 27.62
C PRO A 17 -15.23 -7.70 26.10
N ARG A 18 -16.40 -7.56 25.47
CA ARG A 18 -16.58 -7.46 24.01
C ARG A 18 -15.75 -6.34 23.34
N GLY A 19 -15.28 -5.36 24.11
CA GLY A 19 -14.47 -4.23 23.64
C GLY A 19 -13.07 -4.62 23.14
N THR A 20 -12.37 -5.53 23.80
CA THR A 20 -10.98 -5.90 23.45
C THR A 20 -10.92 -6.72 22.15
N ALA A 21 -11.88 -7.62 21.95
CA ALA A 21 -12.02 -8.39 20.72
C ALA A 21 -12.46 -7.54 19.52
N SER A 22 -13.20 -6.45 19.76
CA SER A 22 -13.62 -5.49 18.73
C SER A 22 -12.45 -4.58 18.31
N GLN A 23 -11.62 -4.18 19.27
CA GLN A 23 -10.42 -3.38 19.01
C GLN A 23 -9.38 -4.14 18.18
N GLY A 24 -9.12 -5.41 18.49
CA GLY A 24 -8.19 -6.24 17.69
C GLY A 24 -8.67 -6.48 16.24
N LYS A 25 -10.00 -6.56 16.02
CA LYS A 25 -10.57 -6.64 14.66
C LYS A 25 -10.43 -5.33 13.90
N ARG A 26 -10.66 -4.19 14.56
CA ARG A 26 -10.46 -2.87 13.98
C ARG A 26 -9.02 -2.67 13.51
N GLU A 27 -8.06 -3.09 14.32
CA GLU A 27 -6.63 -3.02 14.00
C GLU A 27 -6.26 -3.91 12.80
N ALA A 28 -6.72 -5.16 12.77
CA ALA A 28 -6.50 -6.07 11.64
C ALA A 28 -7.05 -5.52 10.31
N VAL A 29 -8.20 -4.84 10.36
CA VAL A 29 -8.77 -4.17 9.20
C VAL A 29 -7.89 -3.02 8.71
N LEU A 30 -7.34 -2.24 9.63
CA LEU A 30 -6.46 -1.13 9.25
C LEU A 30 -5.12 -1.62 8.69
N ASP A 31 -4.52 -2.67 9.26
CA ASP A 31 -3.27 -3.25 8.73
C ASP A 31 -3.47 -3.75 7.30
N ALA A 32 -4.58 -4.46 7.05
CA ALA A 32 -4.97 -4.91 5.73
C ALA A 32 -5.22 -3.75 4.75
N ALA A 33 -5.87 -2.68 5.23
CA ALA A 33 -6.15 -1.50 4.42
C ALA A 33 -4.86 -0.76 4.03
N VAL A 34 -3.93 -0.55 4.96
CA VAL A 34 -2.63 0.08 4.69
C VAL A 34 -1.92 -0.68 3.57
N GLU A 35 -1.80 -2.00 3.68
CA GLU A 35 -1.10 -2.80 2.68
C GLU A 35 -1.75 -2.72 1.29
N LEU A 36 -3.09 -2.83 1.24
CA LEU A 36 -3.81 -2.80 -0.02
C LEU A 36 -3.78 -1.41 -0.67
N PHE A 37 -3.93 -0.34 0.10
CA PHE A 37 -3.83 1.02 -0.43
C PHE A 37 -2.43 1.35 -0.93
N LEU A 38 -1.38 0.87 -0.26
CA LEU A 38 0.00 1.02 -0.73
C LEU A 38 0.27 0.24 -2.02
N ALA A 39 -0.33 -0.95 -2.18
CA ALA A 39 -0.13 -1.79 -3.36
C ALA A 39 -1.00 -1.38 -4.58
N GLY A 40 -2.25 -1.00 -4.33
CA GLY A 40 -3.27 -0.80 -5.36
C GLY A 40 -3.79 0.62 -5.50
N GLY A 41 -3.33 1.56 -4.68
CA GLY A 41 -3.91 2.90 -4.59
C GLY A 41 -5.35 2.87 -4.08
N PHE A 42 -6.03 4.02 -4.17
CA PHE A 42 -7.41 4.11 -3.72
C PHE A 42 -8.32 3.25 -4.59
N ASP A 43 -8.28 3.39 -5.92
CA ASP A 43 -9.19 2.69 -6.84
C ASP A 43 -8.95 1.18 -6.91
N GLY A 44 -7.71 0.71 -6.80
CA GLY A 44 -7.37 -0.73 -6.82
C GLY A 44 -7.75 -1.48 -5.53
N THR A 45 -8.17 -0.75 -4.49
CA THR A 45 -8.59 -1.31 -3.20
C THR A 45 -10.10 -1.30 -3.08
N SER A 46 -10.68 -2.39 -2.58
CA SER A 46 -12.11 -2.49 -2.25
C SER A 46 -12.31 -2.89 -0.79
N MET A 47 -13.44 -2.49 -0.21
CA MET A 47 -13.83 -2.88 1.16
C MET A 47 -13.85 -4.41 1.33
N ASP A 48 -14.21 -5.14 0.27
CA ASP A 48 -14.29 -6.61 0.27
C ASP A 48 -12.90 -7.24 0.26
N ALA A 49 -11.96 -6.65 -0.48
CA ALA A 49 -10.56 -7.07 -0.47
C ALA A 49 -9.92 -6.85 0.90
N VAL A 50 -10.23 -5.72 1.56
CA VAL A 50 -9.77 -5.43 2.93
C VAL A 50 -10.35 -6.44 3.91
N ALA A 51 -11.66 -6.71 3.85
CA ALA A 51 -12.31 -7.70 4.72
C ALA A 51 -11.67 -9.09 4.58
N ALA A 52 -11.50 -9.55 3.33
CA ALA A 52 -10.88 -10.82 3.02
C ALA A 52 -9.45 -10.90 3.54
N ARG A 53 -8.68 -9.81 3.39
CA ARG A 53 -7.30 -9.76 3.85
C ARG A 53 -7.18 -9.74 5.37
N ALA A 54 -8.03 -8.99 6.06
CA ALA A 54 -8.06 -8.89 7.51
C ALA A 54 -8.64 -10.15 8.20
N GLY A 55 -9.19 -11.10 7.43
CA GLY A 55 -9.85 -12.28 7.98
C GLY A 55 -11.14 -11.96 8.74
N VAL A 56 -11.80 -10.86 8.39
CA VAL A 56 -13.05 -10.41 9.04
C VAL A 56 -14.23 -10.46 8.06
N ALA A 57 -15.44 -10.60 8.59
CA ALA A 57 -16.64 -10.47 7.78
C ALA A 57 -16.75 -9.05 7.18
N LYS A 58 -17.30 -8.95 5.96
CA LYS A 58 -17.55 -7.66 5.28
C LYS A 58 -18.32 -6.68 6.18
N THR A 59 -19.36 -7.15 6.86
CA THR A 59 -20.16 -6.36 7.80
C THR A 59 -19.33 -5.72 8.92
N THR A 60 -18.25 -6.37 9.37
CA THR A 60 -17.34 -5.83 10.38
C THR A 60 -16.57 -4.61 9.88
N VAL A 61 -16.13 -4.62 8.62
CA VAL A 61 -15.40 -3.48 8.04
C VAL A 61 -16.31 -2.25 7.94
N TYR A 62 -17.51 -2.43 7.37
CA TYR A 62 -18.50 -1.35 7.25
C TYR A 62 -18.98 -0.86 8.62
N ALA A 63 -19.10 -1.74 9.63
CA ALA A 63 -19.47 -1.32 10.98
C ALA A 63 -18.41 -0.47 11.68
N HIS A 64 -17.13 -0.68 11.37
CA HIS A 64 -16.02 0.07 11.98
C HIS A 64 -15.68 1.36 11.26
N PHE A 65 -15.84 1.40 9.94
CA PHE A 65 -15.30 2.46 9.09
C PHE A 65 -16.30 3.04 8.11
N GLY A 66 -17.57 2.65 8.13
CA GLY A 66 -18.59 3.20 7.25
C GLY A 66 -18.34 2.91 5.77
N ASP A 67 -17.49 3.70 5.13
CA ASP A 67 -17.13 3.59 3.73
C ASP A 67 -15.60 3.50 3.49
N LYS A 68 -15.24 3.44 2.21
CA LYS A 68 -13.84 3.29 1.78
C LYS A 68 -13.02 4.57 2.00
N THR A 69 -13.66 5.73 1.97
CA THR A 69 -13.02 7.03 2.19
C THR A 69 -12.65 7.18 3.67
N GLU A 70 -13.59 6.89 4.57
CA GLU A 70 -13.36 6.84 6.02
C GLU A 70 -12.31 5.78 6.40
N LEU A 71 -12.35 4.60 5.77
CA LEU A 71 -11.29 3.60 5.94
C LEU A 71 -9.93 4.09 5.44
N PHE A 72 -9.89 4.80 4.31
CA PHE A 72 -8.65 5.38 3.78
C PHE A 72 -8.10 6.43 4.74
N HIS A 73 -8.94 7.27 5.33
CA HIS A 73 -8.55 8.23 6.36
C HIS A 73 -7.96 7.53 7.58
N ALA A 74 -8.65 6.53 8.11
CA ALA A 74 -8.14 5.79 9.25
C ALA A 74 -6.86 4.98 8.93
N ALA A 75 -6.70 4.48 7.69
CA ALA A 75 -5.49 3.83 7.24
C ALA A 75 -4.33 4.82 7.01
N THR A 76 -4.64 6.05 6.57
CA THR A 76 -3.70 7.17 6.48
C THR A 76 -3.20 7.54 7.86
N GLU A 77 -4.13 7.72 8.79
CA GLU A 77 -3.83 7.97 10.18
C GLU A 77 -3.02 6.81 10.73
N ARG A 78 -3.35 5.53 10.52
CA ARG A 78 -2.53 4.44 11.06
C ARG A 78 -1.14 4.31 10.40
N GLY A 79 -1.06 4.44 9.08
CA GLY A 79 0.19 4.36 8.32
C GLY A 79 1.08 5.59 8.52
N GLY A 80 0.50 6.72 8.94
CA GLY A 80 1.18 7.96 9.30
C GLY A 80 1.29 8.23 10.81
N ALA A 81 0.53 7.54 11.66
CA ALA A 81 0.52 7.62 13.13
C ALA A 81 1.23 6.43 13.78
N SER A 82 1.87 5.55 12.99
CA SER A 82 3.08 4.87 13.46
C SER A 82 4.22 5.85 13.69
N VAL A 83 4.07 7.11 13.27
CA VAL A 83 4.86 8.18 13.83
C VAL A 83 4.33 8.48 15.23
N ASP A 84 4.97 7.85 16.21
CA ASP A 84 4.92 8.20 17.62
C ASP A 84 5.56 9.60 17.79
N LEU A 85 4.92 10.63 17.23
CA LEU A 85 5.17 12.03 17.54
C LEU A 85 4.59 12.29 18.91
N ASP A 86 5.10 11.61 19.94
CA ASP A 86 4.87 11.99 21.33
C ASP A 86 5.62 13.32 21.60
N LEU A 87 5.37 14.30 20.74
CA LEU A 87 5.93 15.65 20.69
C LEU A 87 5.58 16.38 21.98
N ASP A 88 4.42 16.07 22.57
CA ASP A 88 4.07 16.53 23.91
C ASP A 88 5.10 16.03 24.94
N LYS A 89 5.49 14.75 24.93
CA LYS A 89 6.60 14.25 25.79
C LYS A 89 7.96 14.82 25.42
N VAL A 90 8.24 15.07 24.13
CA VAL A 90 9.50 15.69 23.67
C VAL A 90 9.63 17.13 24.17
N VAL A 91 8.55 17.91 24.07
CA VAL A 91 8.47 19.30 24.56
C VAL A 91 8.47 19.35 26.09
N LEU A 92 7.88 18.35 26.75
CA LEU A 92 7.90 18.22 28.21
C LEU A 92 9.26 17.72 28.77
N ALA A 93 10.06 17.01 27.96
CA ALA A 93 11.34 16.42 28.38
C ALA A 93 12.57 17.22 27.94
N ALA A 94 12.49 17.99 26.86
CA ALA A 94 13.57 18.86 26.37
C ALA A 94 13.58 20.17 27.19
N ALA A 95 14.51 20.24 28.15
CA ALA A 95 15.11 21.39 28.87
C ALA A 95 14.47 22.80 28.78
N ASP A 96 14.78 23.66 29.76
CA ASP A 96 14.45 25.11 29.78
C ASP A 96 15.08 25.95 28.63
N ASP A 97 15.55 25.31 27.55
CA ASP A 97 16.21 25.91 26.39
C ASP A 97 15.35 25.78 25.11
N PRO A 98 14.74 26.89 24.64
CA PRO A 98 13.92 26.90 23.43
C PRO A 98 14.62 26.40 22.16
N GLU A 99 15.94 26.58 22.05
CA GLU A 99 16.72 26.16 20.89
C GLU A 99 16.83 24.62 20.81
N GLN A 100 17.05 23.97 21.95
CA GLN A 100 17.02 22.51 22.05
C GLN A 100 15.61 21.96 21.78
N GLN A 101 14.57 22.62 22.29
CA GLN A 101 13.19 22.22 22.01
C GLN A 101 12.88 22.25 20.51
N LEU A 102 13.22 23.34 19.83
CA LEU A 102 13.03 23.48 18.38
C LEU A 102 13.79 22.41 17.60
N THR A 103 15.05 22.16 17.98
CA THR A 103 15.89 21.13 17.36
C THR A 103 15.25 19.75 17.48
N GLN A 104 14.76 19.39 18.67
CA GLN A 104 14.13 18.07 18.90
C GLN A 104 12.78 17.94 18.19
N ILE A 105 11.97 19.00 18.15
CA ILE A 105 10.73 19.02 17.37
C ILE A 105 11.03 18.75 15.89
N VAL A 106 11.98 19.48 15.31
CA VAL A 106 12.35 19.32 13.88
C VAL A 106 12.91 17.94 13.62
N PHE A 107 13.83 17.45 14.45
CA PHE A 107 14.40 16.11 14.30
C PHE A 107 13.31 15.04 14.27
N LYS A 108 12.34 15.09 15.21
CA LYS A 108 11.22 14.15 15.26
C LYS A 108 10.30 14.27 14.06
N VAL A 109 10.03 15.49 13.61
CA VAL A 109 9.27 15.74 12.38
C VAL A 109 9.99 15.16 11.17
N LEU A 110 11.31 15.30 11.06
CA LEU A 110 12.08 14.76 9.94
C LEU A 110 12.12 13.23 9.97
N GLU A 111 12.38 12.63 11.13
CA GLU A 111 12.37 11.17 11.34
C GLU A 111 11.03 10.57 10.90
N ALA A 112 9.94 11.20 11.34
CA ALA A 112 8.57 10.84 11.00
C ALA A 112 8.27 10.85 9.49
N THR A 113 8.57 11.99 8.87
CA THR A 113 8.10 12.32 7.53
C THR A 113 9.02 11.82 6.44
N THR A 114 10.23 11.40 6.80
CA THR A 114 11.16 10.69 5.91
C THR A 114 11.13 9.18 6.09
N ALA A 115 10.29 8.66 7.00
CA ALA A 115 10.10 7.22 7.17
C ALA A 115 9.57 6.57 5.88
N PRO A 116 10.08 5.40 5.47
CA PRO A 116 9.67 4.74 4.22
C PRO A 116 8.16 4.50 4.11
N GLN A 117 7.50 4.17 5.22
CA GLN A 117 6.06 3.93 5.29
C GLN A 117 5.27 5.22 5.05
N PHE A 118 5.66 6.31 5.71
CA PHE A 118 5.06 7.63 5.52
C PHE A 118 5.23 8.10 4.08
N LEU A 119 6.42 7.95 3.49
CA LEU A 119 6.69 8.34 2.11
C LEU A 119 5.90 7.51 1.11
N ALA A 120 5.78 6.19 1.33
CA ALA A 120 4.94 5.34 0.50
C ALA A 120 3.47 5.79 0.54
N PHE A 121 2.99 6.18 1.72
CA PHE A 121 1.64 6.70 1.91
C PHE A 121 1.44 8.05 1.23
N LEU A 122 2.39 8.98 1.42
CA LEU A 122 2.37 10.30 0.82
C LEU A 122 2.36 10.22 -0.72
N ARG A 123 3.08 9.27 -1.32
CA ARG A 123 3.05 9.02 -2.78
C ARG A 123 1.66 8.63 -3.28
N VAL A 124 0.97 7.72 -2.57
CA VAL A 124 -0.41 7.34 -2.90
C VAL A 124 -1.33 8.56 -2.73
N MET A 125 -1.25 9.27 -1.61
CA MET A 125 -2.09 10.44 -1.36
C MET A 125 -1.93 11.54 -2.40
N VAL A 126 -0.70 11.93 -2.73
CA VAL A 126 -0.45 12.98 -3.72
C VAL A 126 -0.99 12.57 -5.10
N THR A 127 -0.87 11.30 -5.45
CA THR A 127 -1.40 10.77 -6.71
C THR A 127 -2.93 10.76 -6.75
N GLU A 128 -3.59 10.44 -5.62
CA GLU A 128 -5.05 10.37 -5.51
C GLU A 128 -5.71 11.74 -5.30
N ALA A 129 -5.04 12.66 -4.61
CA ALA A 129 -5.50 14.02 -4.33
C ALA A 129 -5.78 14.83 -5.61
N VAL A 130 -5.01 14.58 -6.69
CA VAL A 130 -5.25 15.18 -8.01
C VAL A 130 -6.58 14.72 -8.62
N ARG A 131 -7.01 13.50 -8.33
CA ARG A 131 -8.26 12.91 -8.85
C ARG A 131 -9.45 13.20 -7.94
N ARG A 132 -9.20 13.36 -6.64
CA ARG A 132 -10.21 13.49 -5.58
C ARG A 132 -9.84 14.62 -4.62
N PRO A 133 -10.28 15.85 -4.89
CA PRO A 133 -10.00 17.01 -4.04
C PRO A 133 -10.48 16.83 -2.59
N GLU A 134 -11.53 16.04 -2.35
CA GLU A 134 -12.01 15.70 -1.01
C GLU A 134 -10.95 15.01 -0.13
N LEU A 135 -9.98 14.30 -0.72
CA LEU A 135 -8.85 13.71 0.00
C LEU A 135 -7.76 14.74 0.38
N THR A 136 -7.77 15.95 -0.20
CA THR A 136 -6.78 17.00 0.11
C THR A 136 -6.96 17.60 1.51
N GLY A 137 -8.18 17.59 2.04
CA GLY A 137 -8.47 18.07 3.38
C GLY A 137 -7.74 17.24 4.45
N VAL A 138 -7.59 15.95 4.19
CA VAL A 138 -6.95 15.02 5.12
C VAL A 138 -5.44 15.14 5.14
N VAL A 139 -4.80 15.37 3.99
CA VAL A 139 -3.37 15.71 3.95
C VAL A 139 -3.08 16.96 4.78
N ARG A 140 -3.97 17.95 4.72
CA ARG A 140 -3.83 19.21 5.47
C ARG A 140 -4.12 19.07 6.96
N SER A 141 -4.96 18.11 7.37
CA SER A 141 -5.28 17.87 8.78
C SER A 141 -4.30 16.93 9.48
N LEU A 142 -3.45 16.21 8.74
CA LEU A 142 -2.38 15.38 9.32
C LEU A 142 -1.27 16.25 9.91
N GLY A 143 -1.26 16.40 11.23
CA GLY A 143 -0.11 16.81 12.05
C GLY A 143 0.37 18.27 11.94
N VAL A 144 0.18 18.94 10.81
CA VAL A 144 0.74 20.29 10.55
C VAL A 144 0.25 21.34 11.56
N PRO A 145 -1.05 21.45 11.91
CA PRO A 145 -1.51 22.50 12.83
C PRO A 145 -0.91 22.37 14.25
N HIS A 146 -0.80 21.15 14.77
CA HIS A 146 -0.24 20.90 16.10
C HIS A 146 1.27 21.17 16.13
N ILE A 147 2.01 20.76 15.10
CA ILE A 147 3.45 21.03 14.99
C ILE A 147 3.71 22.54 14.92
N VAL A 148 2.93 23.28 14.11
CA VAL A 148 3.03 24.74 14.01
C VAL A 148 2.85 25.39 15.38
N GLU A 149 1.85 24.96 16.16
CA GLU A 149 1.61 25.52 17.49
C GLU A 149 2.77 25.23 18.47
N LEU A 150 3.33 24.02 18.46
CA LEU A 150 4.48 23.67 19.31
C LEU A 150 5.71 24.51 18.97
N VAL A 151 6.02 24.65 17.68
CA VAL A 151 7.12 25.49 17.19
C VAL A 151 6.88 26.95 17.57
N ALA A 152 5.66 27.47 17.34
CA ALA A 152 5.32 28.85 17.69
C ALA A 152 5.47 29.10 19.21
N ARG A 153 5.13 28.13 20.05
CA ARG A 153 5.32 28.21 21.50
C ARG A 153 6.81 28.30 21.88
N ALA A 154 7.66 27.49 21.27
CA ALA A 154 9.10 27.52 21.51
C ALA A 154 9.74 28.82 20.98
N LEU A 155 9.34 29.30 19.80
CA LEU A 155 9.78 30.61 19.27
C LEU A 155 9.38 31.78 20.18
N ARG A 156 8.16 31.77 20.74
CA ARG A 156 7.74 32.78 21.73
C ARG A 156 8.59 32.72 23.00
N ALA A 157 9.02 31.53 23.43
CA ALA A 157 9.88 31.37 24.59
C ALA A 157 11.30 31.91 24.33
N ASP A 158 11.84 31.66 23.14
CA ASP A 158 13.13 32.22 22.69
C ASP A 158 13.08 33.76 22.61
N ALA A 159 12.03 34.31 22.01
CA ALA A 159 11.80 35.76 21.90
C ALA A 159 11.78 36.44 23.28
N ARG A 160 11.08 35.87 24.26
CA ARG A 160 11.06 36.38 25.65
C ARG A 160 12.43 36.29 26.32
N ARG A 161 13.20 35.24 26.04
CA ARG A 161 14.51 35.01 26.64
C ARG A 161 15.58 35.97 26.10
N HIS A 162 15.47 36.34 24.83
CA HIS A 162 16.46 37.14 24.10
C HIS A 162 16.00 38.57 23.77
N ASP A 163 14.81 38.96 24.23
CA ASP A 163 14.24 40.31 24.12
C ASP A 163 14.14 40.85 22.68
N TYR A 164 13.61 40.02 21.76
CA TYR A 164 13.29 40.44 20.40
C TYR A 164 11.80 40.34 20.10
N VAL A 165 11.33 41.14 19.13
CA VAL A 165 9.93 41.15 18.70
C VAL A 165 9.69 40.03 17.68
N LEU A 166 8.69 39.20 17.94
CA LEU A 166 8.20 38.17 17.02
C LEU A 166 6.76 38.53 16.58
N PRO A 167 6.57 39.13 15.38
CA PRO A 167 5.29 39.71 14.99
C PRO A 167 4.16 38.67 14.80
N ASP A 168 4.45 37.56 14.12
CA ASP A 168 3.49 36.49 13.81
C ASP A 168 4.11 35.11 14.09
N PRO A 169 4.01 34.60 15.33
CA PRO A 169 4.66 33.36 15.72
C PRO A 169 4.22 32.15 14.89
N ASP A 170 2.97 32.12 14.42
CA ASP A 170 2.42 30.98 13.69
C ASP A 170 2.90 30.99 12.23
N ALA A 171 2.98 32.16 11.60
CA ALA A 171 3.57 32.28 10.27
C ALA A 171 5.09 32.00 10.28
N TYR A 172 5.81 32.48 11.30
CA TYR A 172 7.24 32.18 11.46
C TYR A 172 7.49 30.69 11.75
N ALA A 173 6.61 30.04 12.51
CA ALA A 173 6.66 28.59 12.69
C ALA A 173 6.46 27.84 11.37
N GLY A 174 5.51 28.30 10.53
CA GLY A 174 5.31 27.76 9.18
C GLY A 174 6.55 27.91 8.29
N LEU A 175 7.19 29.09 8.29
CA LEU A 175 8.44 29.33 7.56
C LEU A 175 9.57 28.43 8.05
N PHE A 176 9.71 28.28 9.37
CA PHE A 176 10.71 27.43 9.98
C PHE A 176 10.57 25.96 9.55
N ILE A 177 9.35 25.40 9.66
CA ILE A 177 9.06 24.03 9.24
C ILE A 177 9.31 23.86 7.73
N GLY A 178 8.89 24.84 6.92
CA GLY A 178 9.13 24.84 5.48
C GLY A 178 10.63 24.77 5.14
N MET A 179 11.44 25.60 5.79
CA MET A 179 12.90 25.59 5.62
C MET A 179 13.53 24.27 6.09
N ALA A 180 13.09 23.76 7.24
CA ALA A 180 13.65 22.57 7.85
C ALA A 180 13.35 21.30 7.05
N SER A 181 12.15 21.17 6.48
CA SER A 181 11.66 19.89 5.96
C SER A 181 11.54 19.80 4.43
N SER A 182 11.29 20.91 3.73
CA SER A 182 10.82 20.88 2.33
C SER A 182 11.77 20.17 1.35
N ALA A 183 13.07 20.54 1.36
CA ALA A 183 14.06 19.92 0.47
C ALA A 183 14.25 18.42 0.77
N LEU A 184 14.26 18.06 2.06
CA LEU A 184 14.43 16.67 2.50
C LEU A 184 13.25 15.79 2.12
N HIS A 185 12.02 16.32 2.20
CA HIS A 185 10.81 15.59 1.78
C HIS A 185 10.81 15.32 0.29
N ILE A 186 11.12 16.33 -0.52
CA ILE A 186 11.20 16.18 -1.98
C ILE A 186 12.26 15.13 -2.33
N ASP A 187 13.46 15.25 -1.76
CA ASP A 187 14.53 14.28 -1.99
C ASP A 187 14.13 12.87 -1.53
N ALA A 188 13.43 12.72 -0.40
CA ALA A 188 13.03 11.41 0.11
C ALA A 188 11.89 10.77 -0.70
N LEU A 189 11.03 11.60 -1.30
CA LEU A 189 10.00 11.14 -2.21
C LEU A 189 10.57 10.61 -3.52
N VAL A 190 11.63 11.24 -4.05
CA VAL A 190 12.21 10.94 -5.37
C VAL A 190 13.39 9.95 -5.29
N ASP A 191 14.26 10.08 -4.28
CA ASP A 191 15.46 9.26 -4.10
C ASP A 191 15.31 8.28 -2.94
N VAL A 192 14.69 7.13 -3.27
CA VAL A 192 14.36 6.04 -2.33
C VAL A 192 15.61 5.31 -1.81
N GLY A 193 16.76 5.46 -2.47
CA GLY A 193 18.00 4.74 -2.14
C GLY A 193 18.96 5.50 -1.22
N ARG A 194 18.73 6.81 -1.01
CA ARG A 194 19.61 7.63 -0.18
C ARG A 194 19.34 7.39 1.30
N SER A 195 20.32 6.79 1.99
CA SER A 195 20.30 6.66 3.45
C SER A 195 20.28 8.05 4.09
N ARG A 196 19.29 8.29 4.94
CA ARG A 196 19.18 9.45 5.83
C ARG A 196 19.19 8.89 7.23
N ASP A 197 20.39 8.65 7.73
CA ASP A 197 20.54 8.12 9.08
C ASP A 197 20.13 9.16 10.11
N THR A 198 19.90 8.68 11.33
CA THR A 198 19.47 9.52 12.46
C THR A 198 20.46 10.65 12.75
N ALA A 199 21.76 10.41 12.55
CA ALA A 199 22.80 11.42 12.76
C ALA A 199 22.70 12.58 11.75
N PHE A 200 22.46 12.28 10.48
CA PHE A 200 22.23 13.29 9.46
C PHE A 200 20.98 14.13 9.75
N LEU A 201 19.86 13.50 10.14
CA LEU A 201 18.64 14.21 10.47
C LEU A 201 18.81 15.15 11.67
N GLN A 202 19.54 14.69 12.70
CA GLN A 202 19.87 15.49 13.88
C GLN A 202 20.74 16.70 13.52
N ALA A 203 21.82 16.49 12.76
CA ALA A 203 22.71 17.57 12.34
C ALA A 203 21.98 18.62 11.45
N HIS A 204 21.07 18.17 10.58
CA HIS A 204 20.24 19.08 9.79
C HIS A 204 19.28 19.89 10.66
N ALA A 205 18.65 19.27 11.66
CA ALA A 205 17.78 19.96 12.62
C ALA A 205 18.53 21.02 13.43
N GLU A 206 19.73 20.70 13.91
CA GLU A 206 20.61 21.63 14.63
C GLU A 206 21.00 22.82 13.76
N LEU A 207 21.46 22.56 12.53
CA LEU A 207 21.90 23.59 11.59
C LEU A 207 20.75 24.54 11.23
N THR A 208 19.57 24.00 10.89
CA THR A 208 18.40 24.81 10.52
C THR A 208 17.87 25.63 11.70
N THR A 209 17.84 25.06 12.90
CA THR A 209 17.46 25.79 14.12
C THR A 209 18.42 26.94 14.40
N SER A 210 19.73 26.67 14.37
CA SER A 210 20.76 27.68 14.64
C SER A 210 20.72 28.84 13.64
N ILE A 211 20.59 28.55 12.34
CA ILE A 211 20.48 29.58 11.29
C ILE A 211 19.24 30.45 11.51
N PHE A 212 18.09 29.83 11.79
CA PHE A 212 16.82 30.53 11.94
C PHE A 212 16.82 31.45 13.16
N LEU A 213 17.21 30.92 14.34
CA LEU A 213 17.24 31.70 15.57
C LEU A 213 18.27 32.83 15.50
N ARG A 214 19.43 32.61 14.85
CA ARG A 214 20.41 33.67 14.65
C ARG A 214 19.83 34.84 13.84
N ALA A 215 19.04 34.56 12.79
CA ALA A 215 18.38 35.62 12.02
C ALA A 215 17.36 36.39 12.88
N LEU A 216 16.50 35.69 13.62
CA LEU A 216 15.50 36.32 14.49
C LEU A 216 16.14 37.19 15.58
N ARG A 217 17.15 36.66 16.28
CA ARG A 217 17.87 37.34 17.37
C ARG A 217 18.64 38.57 16.88
N ASN A 218 18.98 38.66 15.59
CA ASN A 218 19.61 39.83 14.98
C ASN A 218 18.60 40.92 14.55
N GLY A 219 17.30 40.70 14.74
CA GLY A 219 16.26 41.66 14.37
C GLY A 219 15.77 41.55 12.92
N ASP A 220 16.08 40.46 12.22
CA ASP A 220 15.62 40.23 10.84
C ASP A 220 14.13 39.82 10.76
N ALA A 221 13.43 39.80 11.91
CA ALA A 221 12.01 39.47 11.99
C ALA A 221 11.15 40.64 11.46
N GLY A 222 10.85 40.64 10.16
CA GLY A 222 9.92 41.56 9.52
C GLY A 222 8.45 41.10 9.60
N ASN A 223 7.52 42.02 9.32
CA ASN A 223 6.13 41.62 9.04
C ASN A 223 6.10 40.83 7.74
N LEU A 224 5.40 39.69 7.74
CA LEU A 224 5.08 39.02 6.50
C LEU A 224 4.18 39.92 5.66
N PRO A 225 4.39 39.97 4.34
CA PRO A 225 3.46 40.66 3.45
C PRO A 225 2.07 40.03 3.56
N ASP A 226 1.03 40.86 3.57
CA ASP A 226 -0.35 40.39 3.54
C ASP A 226 -0.52 39.41 2.37
N ALA A 227 -0.96 38.19 2.67
CA ALA A 227 -1.23 37.21 1.64
C ALA A 227 -2.34 37.78 0.73
N PRO A 228 -2.12 37.93 -0.59
CA PRO A 228 -3.21 38.29 -1.48
C PRO A 228 -4.28 37.22 -1.32
N ALA A 229 -5.53 37.63 -1.15
CA ALA A 229 -6.65 36.72 -0.93
C ALA A 229 -6.58 35.60 -1.97
N VAL A 230 -6.21 34.40 -1.53
CA VAL A 230 -6.08 33.24 -2.42
C VAL A 230 -7.50 32.94 -2.89
N ALA A 231 -7.81 33.37 -4.12
CA ALA A 231 -9.04 32.96 -4.77
C ALA A 231 -9.03 31.44 -4.73
N ARG A 232 -10.00 30.84 -4.02
CA ARG A 232 -10.24 29.41 -4.06
C ARG A 232 -10.54 29.09 -5.53
N THR A 233 -9.51 28.75 -6.28
CA THR A 233 -9.69 28.21 -7.61
C THR A 233 -10.51 26.94 -7.40
N GLY A 234 -11.69 26.88 -8.01
CA GLY A 234 -12.47 25.66 -8.07
C GLY A 234 -11.62 24.50 -8.61
N PRO A 235 -12.13 23.26 -8.62
CA PRO A 235 -11.40 22.12 -9.17
C PRO A 235 -10.78 22.54 -10.51
N ALA A 236 -9.46 22.33 -10.64
CA ALA A 236 -8.70 22.78 -11.80
C ALA A 236 -9.51 22.47 -13.06
N PRO A 237 -9.75 23.47 -13.95
CA PRO A 237 -10.51 23.22 -15.15
C PRO A 237 -9.88 22.02 -15.84
N ARG A 238 -10.71 21.02 -16.19
CA ARG A 238 -10.23 19.91 -17.02
C ARG A 238 -9.51 20.57 -18.19
N CYS A 239 -8.23 20.26 -18.38
CA CYS A 239 -7.51 20.67 -19.58
C CYS A 239 -8.25 20.07 -20.77
N GLU A 240 -9.23 20.80 -21.30
CA GLU A 240 -9.71 20.56 -22.64
C GLU A 240 -8.54 20.86 -23.58
N PRO A 241 -8.23 19.98 -24.53
CA PRO A 241 -7.22 20.27 -25.52
C PRO A 241 -7.72 21.42 -26.38
N THR A 242 -7.40 22.66 -26.00
CA THR A 242 -7.62 23.85 -26.82
C THR A 242 -6.85 23.65 -28.11
N ARG A 243 -7.58 23.58 -29.23
CA ARG A 243 -7.05 23.31 -30.58
C ARG A 243 -6.23 24.45 -31.18
N SER A 244 -5.88 25.50 -30.43
CA SER A 244 -5.01 26.58 -30.92
C SER A 244 -4.30 27.29 -29.76
N PRO A 245 -2.99 27.58 -29.89
CA PRO A 245 -2.31 28.45 -28.94
C PRO A 245 -2.82 29.89 -29.09
N PRO A 246 -2.93 30.67 -27.99
CA PRO A 246 -3.24 32.09 -28.08
C PRO A 246 -2.09 32.82 -28.80
N PRO A 247 -2.39 33.80 -29.67
CA PRO A 247 -1.36 34.55 -30.38
C PRO A 247 -0.71 35.54 -29.40
N GLY A 248 0.63 35.50 -29.27
CA GLY A 248 1.36 36.65 -28.71
C GLY A 248 2.46 36.38 -27.67
N ILE A 249 2.76 35.14 -27.28
CA ILE A 249 3.94 34.89 -26.43
C ILE A 249 5.13 34.54 -27.32
N ALA A 250 5.99 35.54 -27.53
CA ALA A 250 7.28 35.37 -28.19
C ALA A 250 8.13 34.34 -27.43
N SER A 251 8.76 33.45 -28.20
CA SER A 251 9.62 32.36 -27.75
C SER A 251 10.66 32.80 -26.71
N ILE A 252 10.47 32.40 -25.45
CA ILE A 252 11.56 32.31 -24.50
C ILE A 252 12.20 30.94 -24.71
N ASN A 253 13.35 30.95 -25.38
CA ASN A 253 14.21 29.77 -25.55
C ASN A 253 14.84 29.40 -24.21
N CYS A 254 14.18 28.54 -23.44
CA CYS A 254 14.79 27.84 -22.30
C CYS A 254 15.60 26.64 -22.83
N HIS A 255 16.89 26.84 -23.10
CA HIS A 255 17.83 25.73 -23.31
C HIS A 255 18.33 25.23 -21.96
N GLY A 256 17.90 24.03 -21.56
CA GLY A 256 18.35 23.38 -20.33
C GLY A 256 17.49 22.19 -19.92
N ALA A 257 17.07 21.35 -20.87
CA ALA A 257 16.48 20.05 -20.56
C ALA A 257 17.18 19.02 -21.44
N GLU A 258 17.86 18.09 -20.77
CA GLU A 258 18.50 16.92 -21.36
C GLU A 258 17.58 16.25 -22.39
N ALA A 259 18.19 15.87 -23.51
CA ALA A 259 17.52 15.18 -24.60
C ALA A 259 16.74 13.97 -24.08
N SER A 260 15.42 14.12 -23.93
CA SER A 260 14.50 13.00 -23.98
C SER A 260 14.78 12.27 -25.27
N ARG A 261 15.38 11.09 -25.16
CA ARG A 261 15.60 10.19 -26.29
C ARG A 261 14.28 10.09 -27.05
N PRO A 262 14.23 10.37 -28.36
CA PRO A 262 13.02 10.17 -29.12
C PRO A 262 12.65 8.69 -28.98
N GLY A 263 11.46 8.42 -28.43
CA GLY A 263 10.89 7.08 -28.44
C GLY A 263 10.91 6.52 -29.88
N PRO A 264 10.93 5.18 -30.04
CA PRO A 264 11.06 4.56 -31.35
C PRO A 264 10.04 5.17 -32.32
N ARG A 265 10.53 5.66 -33.47
CA ARG A 265 9.65 6.26 -34.49
C ARG A 265 8.58 5.23 -34.83
N PRO A 266 7.28 5.58 -34.74
CA PRO A 266 6.23 4.63 -35.01
C PRO A 266 6.36 4.13 -36.45
N ALA A 267 6.37 2.80 -36.63
CA ALA A 267 6.51 2.16 -37.93
C ALA A 267 5.49 2.73 -38.93
N GLU A 268 5.96 3.14 -40.09
CA GLU A 268 5.10 3.65 -41.16
C GLU A 268 4.27 2.48 -41.72
N ILE A 269 2.94 2.57 -41.62
CA ILE A 269 2.04 1.54 -42.13
C ILE A 269 1.54 1.99 -43.49
N VAL A 270 2.05 1.34 -44.55
CA VAL A 270 1.45 1.40 -45.88
C VAL A 270 0.51 0.20 -46.03
N LEU A 271 -0.77 0.48 -46.28
CA LEU A 271 -1.82 -0.53 -46.47
C LEU A 271 -2.02 -0.80 -47.97
N SER A 272 -2.05 -2.07 -48.37
CA SER A 272 -2.51 -2.46 -49.70
C SER A 272 -4.03 -2.25 -49.84
N ASP A 273 -4.53 -2.23 -51.07
CA ASP A 273 -5.96 -2.10 -51.33
C ASP A 273 -6.77 -3.31 -50.82
N GLU A 274 -6.18 -4.50 -50.85
CA GLU A 274 -6.73 -5.74 -50.30
C GLU A 274 -6.86 -5.65 -48.77
N GLU A 275 -5.79 -5.25 -48.07
CA GLU A 275 -5.80 -5.13 -46.61
C GLU A 275 -6.72 -4.01 -46.14
N ARG A 276 -6.77 -2.90 -46.88
CA ARG A 276 -7.72 -1.81 -46.63
C ARG A 276 -9.15 -2.28 -46.81
N GLY A 277 -9.41 -3.16 -47.78
CA GLY A 277 -10.70 -3.82 -47.99
C GLY A 277 -11.10 -4.69 -46.80
N GLU A 278 -10.22 -5.60 -46.36
CA GLU A 278 -10.47 -6.49 -45.22
C GLU A 278 -10.69 -5.74 -43.91
N LEU A 279 -9.83 -4.77 -43.60
CA LEU A 279 -9.95 -3.96 -42.38
C LEU A 279 -11.25 -3.15 -42.35
N ARG A 280 -11.70 -2.64 -43.51
CA ARG A 280 -13.02 -1.98 -43.64
C ARG A 280 -14.17 -2.97 -43.49
N GLY A 281 -14.00 -4.22 -43.92
CA GLY A 281 -14.94 -5.31 -43.64
C GLY A 281 -15.07 -5.57 -42.14
N TRP A 282 -13.95 -5.75 -41.45
CA TRP A 282 -13.91 -5.98 -40.00
C TRP A 282 -14.47 -4.80 -39.19
N ALA A 283 -14.23 -3.56 -39.64
CA ALA A 283 -14.77 -2.38 -38.97
C ALA A 283 -16.31 -2.23 -39.11
N ARG A 284 -16.94 -2.90 -40.10
CA ARG A 284 -18.37 -2.76 -40.44
C ARG A 284 -19.31 -3.81 -39.83
N GLY A 285 -18.80 -4.91 -39.27
CA GLY A 285 -19.56 -5.65 -38.24
C GLY A 285 -19.89 -7.13 -38.43
N GLU A 286 -18.99 -7.97 -38.95
CA GLU A 286 -19.14 -9.44 -38.89
C GLU A 286 -18.10 -10.13 -37.98
N VAL A 287 -17.36 -9.34 -37.21
CA VAL A 287 -16.27 -9.82 -36.35
C VAL A 287 -16.46 -9.40 -34.89
N PRO A 288 -15.81 -10.07 -33.92
CA PRO A 288 -15.85 -9.67 -32.52
C PRO A 288 -15.51 -8.17 -32.33
N PRO A 289 -16.19 -7.44 -31.42
CA PRO A 289 -16.01 -6.00 -31.25
C PRO A 289 -14.55 -5.57 -31.05
N ARG A 290 -13.77 -6.39 -30.33
CA ARG A 290 -12.35 -6.12 -30.10
C ARG A 290 -11.51 -6.17 -31.37
N LEU A 291 -11.86 -7.02 -32.34
CA LEU A 291 -11.18 -7.08 -33.64
C LEU A 291 -11.58 -5.89 -34.52
N ALA A 292 -12.86 -5.49 -34.47
CA ALA A 292 -13.33 -4.29 -35.15
C ALA A 292 -12.61 -3.01 -34.65
N ASP A 293 -12.39 -2.89 -33.33
CA ASP A 293 -11.69 -1.74 -32.76
C ASP A 293 -10.20 -1.71 -33.14
N ARG A 294 -9.54 -2.88 -33.19
CA ARG A 294 -8.18 -3.00 -33.70
C ARG A 294 -8.09 -2.60 -35.18
N ALA A 295 -9.06 -3.01 -35.99
CA ALA A 295 -9.12 -2.68 -37.41
C ALA A 295 -9.27 -1.17 -37.63
N LYS A 296 -10.12 -0.48 -36.84
CA LYS A 296 -10.26 0.99 -36.87
C LYS A 296 -8.95 1.70 -36.54
N VAL A 297 -8.20 1.21 -35.54
CA VAL A 297 -6.90 1.77 -35.16
C VAL A 297 -5.89 1.65 -36.30
N VAL A 298 -5.79 0.49 -36.95
CA VAL A 298 -4.84 0.28 -38.06
C VAL A 298 -5.23 1.08 -39.30
N LEU A 299 -6.52 1.16 -39.64
CA LEU A 299 -7.00 2.02 -40.74
C LEU A 299 -6.61 3.48 -40.52
N ALA A 300 -6.80 4.01 -39.31
CA ALA A 300 -6.42 5.37 -38.97
C ALA A 300 -4.89 5.59 -38.98
N CYS A 301 -4.09 4.60 -38.61
CA CYS A 301 -2.63 4.65 -38.78
C CYS A 301 -2.22 4.70 -40.26
N GLY A 302 -2.91 3.98 -41.14
CA GLY A 302 -2.66 3.97 -42.59
C GLY A 302 -3.08 5.25 -43.32
N GLU A 303 -3.82 6.14 -42.66
CA GLU A 303 -4.12 7.50 -43.15
C GLU A 303 -2.99 8.50 -42.85
N GLY A 304 -1.87 8.05 -42.25
CA GLY A 304 -0.71 8.91 -41.94
C GLY A 304 -0.85 9.69 -40.63
N LEU A 305 -1.87 9.41 -39.81
CA LEU A 305 -2.08 10.09 -38.54
C LEU A 305 -1.02 9.71 -37.49
N SER A 306 -0.73 10.66 -36.60
CA SER A 306 0.13 10.41 -35.42
C SER A 306 -0.57 9.48 -34.43
N ASN A 307 0.18 8.74 -33.62
CA ASN A 307 -0.40 7.82 -32.63
C ASN A 307 -1.35 8.56 -31.65
N ALA A 308 -1.06 9.82 -31.31
CA ALA A 308 -1.91 10.65 -30.47
C ALA A 308 -3.23 11.03 -31.15
N ALA A 309 -3.20 11.35 -32.45
CA ALA A 309 -4.40 11.65 -33.23
C ALA A 309 -5.28 10.40 -33.43
N VAL A 310 -4.67 9.25 -33.71
CA VAL A 310 -5.38 7.95 -33.81
C VAL A 310 -6.02 7.56 -32.47
N ALA A 311 -5.30 7.74 -31.35
CA ALA A 311 -5.82 7.48 -30.01
C ALA A 311 -7.09 8.28 -29.71
N SER A 312 -7.06 9.58 -30.02
CA SER A 312 -8.21 10.47 -29.87
C SER A 312 -9.39 10.08 -30.77
N ARG A 313 -9.12 9.76 -32.05
CA ARG A 313 -10.16 9.37 -33.03
C ARG A 313 -10.83 8.04 -32.70
N CYS A 314 -10.09 7.08 -32.16
CA CYS A 314 -10.59 5.75 -31.85
C CYS A 314 -11.05 5.58 -30.39
N GLY A 315 -10.87 6.59 -29.53
CA GLY A 315 -11.24 6.51 -28.11
C GLY A 315 -10.40 5.51 -27.30
N VAL A 316 -9.12 5.31 -27.67
CA VAL A 316 -8.21 4.34 -27.03
C VAL A 316 -6.95 5.03 -26.52
N GLY A 317 -6.22 4.39 -25.58
CA GLY A 317 -4.95 4.93 -25.08
C GLY A 317 -3.82 4.89 -26.11
N GLY A 318 -2.88 5.83 -26.04
CA GLY A 318 -1.73 5.91 -26.98
C GLY A 318 -0.86 4.63 -27.00
N ALA A 319 -0.68 3.97 -25.86
CA ALA A 319 0.03 2.69 -25.77
C ALA A 319 -0.67 1.56 -26.55
N THR A 320 -2.01 1.59 -26.61
CA THR A 320 -2.82 0.65 -27.40
C THR A 320 -2.58 0.85 -28.89
N VAL A 321 -2.51 2.11 -29.34
CA VAL A 321 -2.20 2.45 -30.74
C VAL A 321 -0.79 1.97 -31.10
N THR A 322 0.21 2.29 -30.27
CA THR A 322 1.60 1.85 -30.48
C THR A 322 1.68 0.32 -30.60
N LYS A 323 1.04 -0.42 -29.68
CA LYS A 323 1.02 -1.89 -29.71
C LYS A 323 0.45 -2.45 -31.01
N TRP A 324 -0.71 -1.99 -31.45
CA TRP A 324 -1.35 -2.53 -32.65
C TRP A 324 -0.66 -2.08 -33.94
N ARG A 325 -0.07 -0.87 -33.94
CA ARG A 325 0.76 -0.38 -35.04
C ARG A 325 2.00 -1.25 -35.24
N SER A 326 2.73 -1.57 -34.17
CA SER A 326 3.88 -2.48 -34.22
C SER A 326 3.48 -3.89 -34.64
N ARG A 327 2.43 -4.47 -34.04
CA ARG A 327 1.97 -5.82 -34.40
C ARG A 327 1.52 -5.93 -35.85
N PHE A 328 0.84 -4.91 -36.38
CA PHE A 328 0.44 -4.91 -37.78
C PHE A 328 1.64 -4.74 -38.71
N ALA A 329 2.63 -3.92 -38.34
CA ALA A 329 3.85 -3.78 -39.13
C ALA A 329 4.62 -5.11 -39.25
N GLU A 330 4.63 -5.92 -38.19
CA GLU A 330 5.33 -7.22 -38.14
C GLU A 330 4.52 -8.37 -38.75
N GLN A 331 3.21 -8.42 -38.49
CA GLN A 331 2.39 -9.63 -38.70
C GLN A 331 1.16 -9.37 -39.60
N ARG A 332 1.04 -8.17 -40.17
CA ARG A 332 -0.08 -7.72 -41.02
C ARG A 332 -1.44 -8.05 -40.38
N LEU A 333 -2.40 -8.51 -41.18
CA LEU A 333 -3.76 -8.85 -40.75
C LEU A 333 -3.82 -9.96 -39.68
N ALA A 334 -2.86 -10.90 -39.68
CA ALA A 334 -2.79 -11.98 -38.69
C ALA A 334 -2.49 -11.45 -37.28
N GLY A 335 -1.68 -10.38 -37.18
CA GLY A 335 -1.29 -9.76 -35.91
C GLY A 335 -2.42 -9.08 -35.14
N LEU A 336 -3.59 -8.89 -35.76
CA LEU A 336 -4.77 -8.27 -35.14
C LEU A 336 -5.69 -9.30 -34.48
N ARG A 337 -5.53 -10.59 -34.78
CA ARG A 337 -6.32 -11.67 -34.18
C ARG A 337 -5.85 -11.97 -32.75
N ASP A 338 -6.73 -12.57 -31.96
CA ASP A 338 -6.39 -12.98 -30.59
C ASP A 338 -5.42 -14.17 -30.63
N THR A 339 -4.24 -14.01 -30.05
CA THR A 339 -3.32 -15.13 -29.76
C THR A 339 -3.59 -15.70 -28.36
N PRO A 340 -3.41 -17.02 -28.16
CA PRO A 340 -3.39 -17.61 -26.82
C PRO A 340 -2.37 -16.86 -25.96
N ARG A 341 -2.78 -16.45 -24.75
CA ARG A 341 -1.92 -15.70 -23.83
C ARG A 341 -0.74 -16.58 -23.41
N SER A 342 0.49 -16.19 -23.71
CA SER A 342 1.66 -16.73 -23.03
C SER A 342 1.70 -16.17 -21.61
N GLY A 343 1.69 -17.04 -20.61
CA GLY A 343 1.98 -16.66 -19.23
C GLY A 343 3.40 -16.10 -19.12
N ARG A 344 3.67 -15.37 -18.03
CA ARG A 344 5.04 -14.93 -17.67
C ARG A 344 5.98 -16.15 -17.75
N PRO A 345 7.14 -16.05 -18.42
CA PRO A 345 8.07 -17.17 -18.56
C PRO A 345 8.44 -17.70 -17.17
N THR A 346 8.21 -19.00 -16.98
CA THR A 346 8.41 -19.72 -15.73
C THR A 346 9.89 -20.06 -15.57
N THR A 347 10.57 -19.49 -14.57
CA THR A 347 11.92 -19.90 -14.15
C THR A 347 11.89 -21.39 -13.77
N GLU A 348 12.63 -22.21 -14.50
CA GLU A 348 12.70 -23.66 -14.31
C GLU A 348 13.16 -24.01 -12.89
N LEU A 349 12.37 -24.78 -12.15
CA LEU A 349 12.67 -25.18 -10.77
C LEU A 349 13.32 -26.56 -10.81
N VAL A 350 14.64 -26.61 -10.60
CA VAL A 350 15.41 -27.86 -10.58
C VAL A 350 15.61 -28.33 -9.13
N LEU A 351 15.28 -29.59 -8.85
CA LEU A 351 15.46 -30.25 -7.56
C LEU A 351 16.70 -31.14 -7.57
N SER A 352 17.47 -31.12 -6.48
CA SER A 352 18.48 -32.15 -6.22
C SER A 352 17.82 -33.49 -5.87
N PRO A 353 18.53 -34.63 -6.03
CA PRO A 353 18.02 -35.94 -5.62
C PRO A 353 17.58 -35.99 -4.15
N ASP A 354 18.35 -35.33 -3.27
CA ASP A 354 18.09 -35.30 -1.82
C ASP A 354 16.84 -34.48 -1.49
N GLU A 355 16.68 -33.32 -2.14
CA GLU A 355 15.48 -32.47 -1.96
C GLU A 355 14.22 -33.16 -2.48
N ARG A 356 14.32 -33.84 -3.63
CA ARG A 356 13.20 -34.60 -4.18
C ARG A 356 12.80 -35.75 -3.26
N ALA A 357 13.77 -36.44 -2.65
CA ALA A 357 13.50 -37.49 -1.67
C ALA A 357 12.79 -36.94 -0.42
N GLU A 358 13.26 -35.80 0.11
CA GLU A 358 12.72 -35.16 1.30
C GLU A 358 11.30 -34.61 1.08
N LEU A 359 11.07 -33.92 -0.04
CA LEU A 359 9.74 -33.44 -0.43
C LEU A 359 8.75 -34.59 -0.64
N THR A 360 9.21 -35.70 -1.23
CA THR A 360 8.37 -36.90 -1.43
C THR A 360 7.98 -37.52 -0.09
N ARG A 361 8.89 -37.51 0.89
CA ARG A 361 8.63 -37.96 2.26
C ARG A 361 7.56 -37.09 2.93
N TRP A 362 7.69 -35.77 2.88
CA TRP A 362 6.72 -34.84 3.45
C TRP A 362 5.36 -34.87 2.75
N ALA A 363 5.33 -35.08 1.42
CA ALA A 363 4.09 -35.19 0.65
C ALA A 363 3.27 -36.45 0.99
N ARG A 364 3.92 -37.51 1.49
CA ARG A 364 3.31 -38.81 1.82
C ARG A 364 2.97 -38.99 3.30
N CYS A 365 3.60 -38.23 4.18
CA CYS A 365 3.42 -38.39 5.62
C CYS A 365 2.08 -37.84 6.11
N THR A 366 1.29 -38.67 6.80
CA THR A 366 0.02 -38.29 7.42
C THR A 366 0.19 -37.64 8.80
N ALA A 367 1.38 -37.76 9.41
CA ALA A 367 1.72 -37.17 10.71
C ALA A 367 2.27 -35.74 10.61
N THR A 368 2.66 -35.30 9.41
CA THR A 368 3.10 -33.92 9.13
C THR A 368 1.89 -33.00 9.03
N SER A 369 2.03 -31.70 9.40
CA SER A 369 0.96 -30.72 9.22
C SER A 369 0.42 -30.76 7.78
N HIS A 370 -0.91 -30.77 7.63
CA HIS A 370 -1.58 -30.79 6.31
C HIS A 370 -1.05 -29.68 5.37
N ALA A 371 -0.57 -28.57 5.95
CA ALA A 371 0.03 -27.46 5.24
C ALA A 371 1.38 -27.80 4.59
N LEU A 372 2.31 -28.46 5.31
CA LEU A 372 3.62 -28.82 4.76
C LEU A 372 3.47 -29.86 3.63
N ALA A 373 2.59 -30.84 3.80
CA ALA A 373 2.31 -31.84 2.76
C ALA A 373 1.77 -31.20 1.46
N LEU A 374 0.91 -30.18 1.56
CA LEU A 374 0.41 -29.42 0.40
C LEU A 374 1.54 -28.63 -0.29
N ARG A 375 2.39 -27.96 0.50
CA ARG A 375 3.54 -27.18 0.00
C ARG A 375 4.54 -28.06 -0.74
N SER A 376 4.84 -29.24 -0.20
CA SER A 376 5.75 -30.20 -0.84
C SER A 376 5.19 -30.73 -2.17
N LYS A 377 3.87 -31.01 -2.24
CA LYS A 377 3.21 -31.39 -3.50
C LYS A 377 3.27 -30.30 -4.56
N ILE A 378 3.10 -29.03 -4.16
CA ILE A 378 3.23 -27.87 -5.05
C ILE A 378 4.64 -27.83 -5.67
N VAL A 379 5.68 -27.94 -4.85
CA VAL A 379 7.07 -27.84 -5.32
C VAL A 379 7.44 -29.02 -6.23
N LEU A 380 7.04 -30.24 -5.89
CA LEU A 380 7.26 -31.42 -6.73
C LEU A 380 6.60 -31.27 -8.11
N ALA A 381 5.34 -30.84 -8.16
CA ALA A 381 4.62 -30.66 -9.42
C ALA A 381 5.23 -29.52 -10.27
N CYS A 382 5.68 -28.43 -9.64
CA CYS A 382 6.41 -27.37 -10.34
C CYS A 382 7.78 -27.83 -10.86
N ALA A 383 8.47 -28.72 -10.15
CA ALA A 383 9.74 -29.30 -10.58
C ALA A 383 9.59 -30.26 -11.76
N ASP A 384 8.43 -30.89 -11.88
CA ASP A 384 8.09 -31.79 -13.00
C ASP A 384 7.61 -31.03 -14.24
N GLY A 385 7.71 -29.69 -14.23
CA GLY A 385 7.48 -28.83 -15.39
C GLY A 385 6.04 -28.30 -15.53
N ALA A 386 5.15 -28.60 -14.58
CA ALA A 386 3.79 -28.08 -14.63
C ALA A 386 3.74 -26.56 -14.36
N ASP A 387 2.89 -25.84 -15.10
CA ASP A 387 2.66 -24.42 -14.85
C ASP A 387 1.81 -24.18 -13.59
N ASN A 388 1.88 -22.96 -13.04
CA ASN A 388 1.22 -22.66 -11.77
C ASN A 388 -0.30 -22.84 -11.81
N LYS A 389 -0.93 -22.78 -12.99
CA LYS A 389 -2.37 -22.94 -13.15
C LYS A 389 -2.74 -24.43 -13.10
N THR A 390 -1.98 -25.26 -13.81
CA THR A 390 -2.15 -26.71 -13.85
C THR A 390 -1.97 -27.30 -12.45
N VAL A 391 -0.90 -26.93 -11.75
CA VAL A 391 -0.66 -27.35 -10.36
C VAL A 391 -1.77 -26.89 -9.41
N ALA A 392 -2.29 -25.67 -9.61
CA ALA A 392 -3.38 -25.14 -8.79
C ALA A 392 -4.69 -25.93 -8.98
N ASP A 393 -5.02 -26.27 -10.23
CA ASP A 393 -6.20 -27.06 -10.57
C ASP A 393 -6.08 -28.50 -10.02
N GLU A 394 -4.91 -29.14 -10.15
CA GLU A 394 -4.65 -30.50 -9.65
C GLU A 394 -4.71 -30.60 -8.13
N LEU A 395 -4.10 -29.63 -7.42
CA LEU A 395 -4.05 -29.61 -5.96
C LEU A 395 -5.22 -28.87 -5.31
N ARG A 396 -6.18 -28.39 -6.12
CA ARG A 396 -7.36 -27.63 -5.69
C ARG A 396 -7.01 -26.44 -4.78
N CYS A 397 -6.01 -25.67 -5.17
CA CYS A 397 -5.58 -24.46 -4.47
C CYS A 397 -5.56 -23.24 -5.42
N ALA A 398 -5.33 -22.04 -4.89
CA ALA A 398 -5.24 -20.85 -5.74
C ALA A 398 -3.89 -20.79 -6.48
N ALA A 399 -3.88 -20.33 -7.74
CA ALA A 399 -2.64 -20.14 -8.51
C ALA A 399 -1.64 -19.18 -7.83
N ALA A 400 -2.13 -18.23 -7.02
CA ALA A 400 -1.30 -17.36 -6.18
C ALA A 400 -0.59 -18.13 -5.07
N THR A 401 -1.23 -19.17 -4.50
CA THR A 401 -0.62 -20.07 -3.50
C THR A 401 0.53 -20.86 -4.11
N VAL A 402 0.35 -21.38 -5.33
CA VAL A 402 1.41 -22.07 -6.08
C VAL A 402 2.58 -21.11 -6.36
N GLY A 403 2.27 -19.90 -6.83
CA GLY A 403 3.28 -18.87 -7.08
C GLY A 403 4.10 -18.51 -5.85
N LYS A 404 3.44 -18.37 -4.68
CA LYS A 404 4.10 -18.09 -3.40
C LYS A 404 5.09 -19.20 -3.01
N TRP A 405 4.64 -20.44 -2.95
CA TRP A 405 5.49 -21.54 -2.46
C TRP A 405 6.59 -21.91 -3.44
N ARG A 406 6.34 -21.78 -4.74
CA ARG A 406 7.39 -21.88 -5.76
C ARG A 406 8.46 -20.82 -5.57
N ALA A 407 8.08 -19.55 -5.36
CA ALA A 407 9.02 -18.47 -5.13
C ALA A 407 9.85 -18.71 -3.84
N ARG A 408 9.18 -19.05 -2.74
CA ARG A 408 9.85 -19.36 -1.47
C ARG A 408 10.81 -20.54 -1.57
N PHE A 409 10.47 -21.59 -2.32
CA PHE A 409 11.38 -22.72 -2.51
C PHE A 409 12.60 -22.35 -3.37
N VAL A 410 12.43 -21.46 -4.36
CA VAL A 410 13.55 -20.96 -5.16
C VAL A 410 14.53 -20.16 -4.31
N GLU A 411 14.02 -19.39 -3.35
CA GLU A 411 14.79 -18.52 -2.46
C GLU A 411 15.42 -19.30 -1.29
N ASP A 412 14.61 -20.07 -0.56
CA ASP A 412 14.96 -20.64 0.75
C ASP A 412 15.02 -22.19 0.74
N ARG A 413 14.89 -22.84 -0.43
CA ARG A 413 14.88 -24.31 -0.60
C ARG A 413 13.88 -25.00 0.37
N LEU A 414 14.30 -26.09 1.03
CA LEU A 414 13.46 -26.88 1.93
C LEU A 414 13.01 -26.06 3.17
N ASP A 415 13.85 -25.15 3.67
CA ASP A 415 13.56 -24.33 4.83
C ASP A 415 12.41 -23.34 4.55
N GLY A 416 12.29 -22.89 3.29
CA GLY A 416 11.19 -22.05 2.81
C GLY A 416 9.79 -22.68 2.85
N LEU A 417 9.68 -23.99 3.11
CA LEU A 417 8.41 -24.70 3.18
C LEU A 417 7.90 -24.90 4.61
N ALA A 418 8.75 -24.74 5.61
CA ALA A 418 8.37 -24.80 7.01
C ALA A 418 7.41 -23.65 7.38
N ASP A 419 6.65 -23.84 8.46
CA ASP A 419 5.93 -22.72 9.07
C ASP A 419 6.97 -21.81 9.74
N GLU A 420 7.04 -20.54 9.35
CA GLU A 420 7.72 -19.53 10.14
C GLU A 420 7.06 -19.49 11.53
N ASP A 421 7.87 -19.46 12.59
CA ASP A 421 7.38 -19.19 13.93
C ASP A 421 6.60 -17.87 13.89
N ARG A 422 5.27 -17.98 13.98
CA ARG A 422 4.40 -16.84 14.22
C ARG A 422 4.97 -16.10 15.43
N PRO A 423 5.23 -14.78 15.36
CA PRO A 423 5.41 -13.98 16.57
C PRO A 423 4.02 -13.83 17.22
N GLY A 424 3.54 -14.92 17.81
CA GLY A 424 2.44 -14.95 18.75
C GLY A 424 3.03 -14.98 20.16
N ARG A 425 2.40 -14.24 21.08
CA ARG A 425 2.73 -14.16 22.50
C ARG A 425 3.28 -15.50 23.05
N PRO A 426 4.44 -15.52 23.75
CA PRO A 426 4.99 -16.76 24.30
C PRO A 426 3.95 -17.46 25.19
N ALA A 427 3.87 -18.79 25.10
CA ALA A 427 2.95 -19.60 25.90
C ALA A 427 3.19 -19.32 27.39
N SER A 428 2.13 -18.92 28.11
CA SER A 428 2.19 -18.57 29.53
C SER A 428 2.14 -19.79 30.45
N ILE A 429 2.77 -20.89 30.06
CA ILE A 429 2.92 -22.09 30.89
C ILE A 429 4.37 -22.54 30.73
N THR A 430 5.17 -22.36 31.78
CA THR A 430 6.54 -22.86 31.83
C THR A 430 6.53 -24.39 31.94
N LEU A 431 7.56 -25.05 31.40
CA LEU A 431 7.71 -26.52 31.41
C LEU A 431 7.68 -27.12 32.83
N ASP A 432 7.91 -26.31 33.86
CA ASP A 432 7.82 -26.68 35.29
C ASP A 432 6.38 -26.75 35.82
N GLN A 433 5.36 -26.39 35.03
CA GLN A 433 3.93 -26.48 35.42
C GLN A 433 3.19 -27.66 34.77
N VAL A 434 3.91 -28.60 34.14
CA VAL A 434 3.33 -29.82 33.54
C VAL A 434 3.50 -31.07 34.41
N GLU A 435 4.22 -30.99 35.54
CA GLU A 435 4.42 -32.16 36.43
C GLU A 435 3.43 -32.29 37.60
N ASP A 436 2.45 -31.39 37.76
CA ASP A 436 1.43 -31.49 38.84
C ASP A 436 -0.02 -31.43 38.31
N VAL A 437 -0.31 -32.26 37.31
CA VAL A 437 -1.71 -32.63 36.99
C VAL A 437 -1.95 -34.06 37.44
N PRO A 438 -2.73 -34.29 38.52
CA PRO A 438 -3.13 -35.63 38.91
C PRO A 438 -3.97 -36.28 37.79
N MET A 439 -3.46 -37.39 37.23
CA MET A 439 -4.28 -38.35 36.49
C MET A 439 -5.43 -38.84 37.39
N SER A 440 -6.59 -38.19 37.33
CA SER A 440 -7.81 -38.72 37.97
C SER A 440 -9.11 -38.43 37.20
N THR A 441 -9.05 -37.87 35.99
CA THR A 441 -10.24 -37.56 35.18
C THR A 441 -10.44 -38.50 33.99
N TRP A 442 -10.00 -39.75 34.11
CA TRP A 442 -10.23 -40.78 33.07
C TRP A 442 -10.65 -42.12 33.67
N GLU A 443 -11.60 -42.13 34.60
CA GLU A 443 -12.50 -43.28 34.84
C GLU A 443 -13.63 -42.86 35.79
N SER A 444 -14.74 -42.36 35.23
CA SER A 444 -16.00 -42.22 35.94
C SER A 444 -17.15 -42.27 34.93
N THR A 445 -17.84 -43.41 34.87
CA THR A 445 -19.10 -43.55 34.16
C THR A 445 -20.12 -42.53 34.69
N PRO A 446 -20.83 -41.75 33.84
CA PRO A 446 -21.87 -40.85 34.32
C PRO A 446 -23.00 -41.65 34.99
N ARG A 447 -23.21 -41.45 36.29
CA ARG A 447 -24.47 -41.81 36.98
C ARG A 447 -25.55 -40.88 36.42
N ASP A 448 -26.24 -41.33 35.36
CA ASP A 448 -27.62 -40.98 34.96
C ASP A 448 -27.88 -41.26 33.46
N ALA A 449 -27.37 -42.38 32.93
CA ALA A 449 -27.75 -42.88 31.61
C ALA A 449 -28.76 -44.04 31.77
N ASN A 450 -30.03 -43.74 31.47
CA ASN A 450 -31.13 -44.69 31.40
C ASN A 450 -30.92 -45.68 30.22
N PRO A 451 -31.01 -47.01 30.40
CA PRO A 451 -30.76 -47.96 29.32
C PRO A 451 -31.90 -47.98 28.26
N PRO A 452 -31.59 -48.24 26.98
CA PRO A 452 -32.55 -48.18 25.89
C PRO A 452 -33.53 -49.36 25.90
N GLN A 453 -34.82 -49.06 25.81
CA GLN A 453 -35.87 -50.06 25.62
C GLN A 453 -35.93 -50.54 24.16
N LEU A 454 -35.93 -51.86 23.99
CA LEU A 454 -36.35 -52.55 22.77
C LEU A 454 -37.83 -52.25 22.48
N ILE A 455 -38.14 -51.71 21.30
CA ILE A 455 -39.45 -51.89 20.68
C ILE A 455 -39.26 -52.47 19.26
N LYS A 456 -39.92 -53.61 19.06
CA LYS A 456 -39.93 -54.47 17.88
C LYS A 456 -40.67 -53.81 16.70
N ARG A 457 -40.26 -54.23 15.49
CA ARG A 457 -41.06 -54.35 14.24
C ARG A 457 -42.58 -54.25 14.46
N ILE A 458 -43.25 -53.39 13.69
CA ILE A 458 -44.19 -53.73 12.60
C ILE A 458 -44.01 -52.71 11.48
#